data_AF-A0A9E5IV30-F1
#
_entry.id   AF-A0A9E5IV30-F1
#
_cell.length_a   1.000
_cell.length_b   1.000
_cell.length_c   1.000
_cell.angle_alpha   90.00
_cell.angle_beta   90.00
_cell.angle_gamma   90.00
#
_symmetry.space_group_name_H-M   'P 1'
#
loop_
_entity.id
_entity.type
_entity.pdbx_description
1 polymer ?
#
loop_
_entity_poly.entity_id
_entity_poly.type
_entity_poly.pdbx_seq_one_letter_code
_entity_poly.pdbx_strand_id
1 'polypeptide(L)'
;PPLVVAPKPAPKPAAAPAAKKGHGHGEPSGPMPAGQLAIVAGIVAVLFVLVGMYAPAAFLSHFTVFVLACFVGYMVVWNVKPALHTPLMSVTNAISSIIAIGALVQISPMANAAARPNTLIIVLASLALVLTAINMFGGFAVTQRMLAMFRK
;
A
#
# COMPACT_ATOMS: atom_id res chain seq x y z
N PRO A 1 57.35 -44.53 36.92
CA PRO A 1 57.46 -43.61 35.76
C PRO A 1 56.32 -43.84 34.75
N PRO A 2 55.25 -43.02 34.77
CA PRO A 2 54.24 -43.07 33.73
C PRO A 2 54.73 -42.33 32.48
N LEU A 3 54.54 -42.99 31.34
CA LEU A 3 54.92 -42.53 30.00
C LEU A 3 54.12 -41.28 29.62
N VAL A 4 54.84 -40.26 29.12
CA VAL A 4 54.29 -38.98 28.68
C VAL A 4 53.50 -39.18 27.40
N VAL A 5 52.18 -38.96 27.45
CA VAL A 5 51.32 -38.87 26.26
C VAL A 5 51.28 -37.39 25.84
N ALA A 6 51.73 -37.11 24.62
CA ALA A 6 51.79 -35.77 24.06
C ALA A 6 50.40 -35.10 23.96
N PRO A 7 50.28 -33.78 24.20
CA PRO A 7 49.00 -33.08 24.10
C PRO A 7 48.45 -33.10 22.66
N LYS A 8 47.16 -33.41 22.52
CA LYS A 8 46.44 -33.31 21.24
C LYS A 8 46.51 -31.87 20.71
N PRO A 9 46.72 -31.67 19.39
CA PRO A 9 46.74 -30.34 18.78
C PRO A 9 45.44 -29.59 19.04
N ALA A 10 45.56 -28.31 19.42
CA ALA A 10 44.41 -27.44 19.66
C ALA A 10 43.55 -27.30 18.39
N PRO A 11 42.21 -27.29 18.51
CA PRO A 11 41.34 -27.04 17.37
C PRO A 11 41.63 -25.67 16.76
N LYS A 12 41.90 -25.64 15.46
CA LYS A 12 42.05 -24.41 14.68
C LYS A 12 40.76 -23.58 14.82
N PRO A 13 40.82 -22.26 15.09
CA PRO A 13 39.63 -21.44 15.25
C PRO A 13 38.72 -21.60 14.03
N ALA A 14 37.50 -22.08 14.26
CA ALA A 14 36.46 -22.05 13.25
C ALA A 14 36.24 -20.59 12.84
N ALA A 15 36.32 -20.30 11.54
CA ALA A 15 36.00 -18.98 11.02
C ALA A 15 34.59 -18.61 11.49
N ALA A 16 34.48 -17.44 12.14
CA ALA A 16 33.18 -16.91 12.55
C ALA A 16 32.25 -16.85 11.32
N PRO A 17 30.98 -17.27 11.44
CA PRO A 17 30.01 -17.09 10.37
C PRO A 17 29.97 -15.61 9.98
N ALA A 18 30.16 -15.32 8.70
CA ALA A 18 29.99 -13.97 8.18
C ALA A 18 28.59 -13.48 8.57
N ALA A 19 28.52 -12.38 9.32
CA ALA A 19 27.27 -11.73 9.65
C ALA A 19 26.56 -11.34 8.34
N LYS A 20 25.45 -12.00 8.03
CA LYS A 20 24.51 -11.50 7.03
C LYS A 20 24.05 -10.12 7.51
N LYS A 21 24.40 -9.07 6.77
CA LYS A 21 23.79 -7.75 6.93
C LYS A 21 22.28 -7.92 6.72
N GLY A 22 21.53 -7.93 7.81
CA GLY A 22 20.09 -7.82 7.76
C GLY A 22 19.71 -6.44 7.24
N HIS A 23 18.78 -6.39 6.29
CA HIS A 23 18.06 -5.17 5.97
C HIS A 23 17.12 -4.84 7.14
N GLY A 24 17.67 -4.17 8.15
CA GLY A 24 16.89 -3.58 9.24
C GLY A 24 16.41 -2.19 8.83
N HIS A 25 15.11 -2.03 8.64
CA HIS A 25 14.48 -0.70 8.71
C HIS A 25 14.55 -0.22 10.15
N GLY A 26 15.53 0.63 10.48
CA GLY A 26 15.66 1.16 11.83
C GLY A 26 17.00 1.80 12.16
N GLU A 27 17.67 2.45 11.20
CA GLU A 27 18.68 3.44 11.58
C GLU A 27 17.97 4.73 12.02
N PRO A 28 18.40 5.37 13.11
CA PRO A 28 17.87 6.68 13.48
C PRO A 28 18.24 7.64 12.35
N SER A 29 17.23 8.13 11.63
CA SER A 29 17.43 9.10 10.54
C SER A 29 18.09 10.35 11.12
N GLY A 30 19.40 10.48 10.94
CA GLY A 30 20.11 11.72 11.19
C GLY A 30 19.51 12.86 10.33
N PRO A 31 19.72 14.13 10.71
CA PRO A 31 19.28 15.25 9.88
C PRO A 31 19.78 15.07 8.45
N MET A 32 18.87 15.16 7.47
CA MET A 32 19.25 15.03 6.05
C MET A 32 20.40 16.00 5.74
N PRO A 33 21.43 15.57 4.99
CA PRO A 33 22.51 16.47 4.60
C PRO A 33 21.93 17.67 3.84
N ALA A 34 22.44 18.88 4.10
CA ALA A 34 21.84 20.12 3.64
C ALA A 34 21.60 20.19 2.11
N GLY A 35 22.48 19.56 1.32
CA GLY A 35 22.29 19.45 -0.13
C GLY A 35 21.10 18.56 -0.51
N GLN A 36 20.88 17.45 0.19
CA GLN A 36 19.72 16.58 -0.02
C GLN A 36 18.43 17.26 0.44
N LEU A 37 18.48 17.99 1.56
CA LEU A 37 17.35 18.81 2.03
C LEU A 37 16.98 19.89 0.99
N ALA A 38 17.97 20.59 0.42
CA ALA A 38 17.76 21.61 -0.59
C ALA A 38 17.17 21.02 -1.89
N ILE A 39 17.65 19.83 -2.31
CA ILE A 39 17.10 19.13 -3.47
C ILE A 39 15.64 18.73 -3.22
N VAL A 40 15.34 18.12 -2.06
CA VAL A 40 13.97 17.73 -1.71
C VAL A 40 13.06 18.96 -1.63
N ALA A 41 13.50 20.03 -0.97
CA ALA A 41 12.74 21.27 -0.88
C ALA A 41 12.52 21.90 -2.26
N GLY A 42 13.52 21.89 -3.14
CA GLY A 42 13.41 22.36 -4.51
C GLY A 42 12.41 21.56 -5.32
N ILE A 43 12.44 20.22 -5.24
CA ILE A 43 11.47 19.35 -5.91
C ILE A 43 10.06 19.63 -5.39
N VAL A 44 9.87 19.73 -4.07
CA VAL A 44 8.57 20.03 -3.47
C VAL A 44 8.06 21.40 -3.90
N ALA A 45 8.92 22.42 -3.95
CA ALA A 45 8.55 23.76 -4.40
C ALA A 45 8.13 23.77 -5.88
N VAL A 46 8.89 23.10 -6.76
CA VAL A 46 8.53 22.97 -8.19
C VAL A 46 7.20 22.25 -8.35
N LEU A 47 7.00 21.14 -7.64
CA LEU A 47 5.72 20.41 -7.66
C LEU A 47 4.57 21.28 -7.17
N PHE A 48 4.78 22.07 -6.11
CA PHE A 48 3.75 22.95 -5.57
C PHE A 48 3.37 24.07 -6.54
N VAL A 49 4.34 24.70 -7.20
CA VAL A 49 4.09 25.70 -8.24
C VAL A 49 3.35 25.09 -9.42
N LEU A 50 3.78 23.90 -9.88
CA LEU A 50 3.16 23.23 -11.01
C LEU A 50 1.71 22.83 -10.69
N VAL A 51 1.45 22.28 -9.50
CA VAL A 51 0.09 22.02 -9.05
C VAL A 51 -0.71 23.33 -8.95
N GLY A 52 -0.17 24.40 -8.38
CA GLY A 52 -0.86 25.69 -8.29
C GLY A 52 -1.22 26.32 -9.64
N MET A 53 -0.38 26.11 -10.66
CA MET A 53 -0.63 26.63 -12.01
C MET A 53 -1.69 25.84 -12.78
N TYR A 54 -1.80 24.53 -12.55
CA TYR A 54 -2.66 23.64 -13.34
C TYR A 54 -3.88 23.07 -12.57
N ALA A 55 -3.95 23.26 -11.25
CA ALA A 55 -5.03 22.71 -10.43
C ALA A 55 -6.34 23.50 -10.61
N PRO A 56 -7.46 22.82 -10.92
CA PRO A 56 -8.79 23.43 -10.90
C PRO A 56 -9.18 23.90 -9.50
N ALA A 57 -10.10 24.86 -9.39
CA ALA A 57 -10.61 25.34 -8.09
C ALA A 57 -11.17 24.22 -7.18
N ALA A 58 -11.73 23.15 -7.79
CA ALA A 58 -12.23 21.99 -7.08
C ALA A 58 -11.12 21.10 -6.44
N PHE A 59 -9.87 21.24 -6.88
CA PHE A 59 -8.76 20.42 -6.40
C PHE A 59 -8.57 20.56 -4.89
N LEU A 60 -8.56 21.78 -4.35
CA LEU A 60 -8.37 22.02 -2.91
C LEU A 60 -9.49 21.37 -2.07
N SER A 61 -10.73 21.40 -2.57
CA SER A 61 -11.87 20.74 -1.93
C SER A 61 -11.68 19.22 -1.89
N HIS A 62 -11.40 18.59 -3.05
CA HIS A 62 -11.17 17.14 -3.11
C HIS A 62 -9.95 16.70 -2.31
N PHE A 63 -8.87 17.50 -2.32
CA PHE A 63 -7.67 17.24 -1.54
C PHE A 63 -7.94 17.31 -0.04
N THR A 64 -8.73 18.27 0.42
CA THR A 64 -9.15 18.36 1.82
C THR A 64 -9.96 17.14 2.24
N VAL A 65 -10.93 16.72 1.41
CA VAL A 65 -11.71 15.50 1.66
C VAL A 65 -10.81 14.26 1.70
N PHE A 66 -9.84 14.16 0.79
CA PHE A 66 -8.87 13.06 0.77
C PHE A 66 -8.06 12.99 2.08
N VAL A 67 -7.48 14.11 2.52
CA VAL A 67 -6.69 14.16 3.76
C VAL A 67 -7.54 13.80 4.98
N LEU A 68 -8.75 14.37 5.09
CA LEU A 68 -9.68 14.05 6.18
C LEU A 68 -10.11 12.57 6.15
N ALA A 69 -10.35 12.00 4.97
CA ALA A 69 -10.67 10.58 4.82
C ALA A 69 -9.51 9.67 5.27
N CYS A 70 -8.25 10.06 5.02
CA CYS A 70 -7.09 9.33 5.54
C CYS A 70 -7.04 9.36 7.08
N PHE A 71 -7.29 10.51 7.70
CA PHE A 71 -7.38 10.61 9.17
C PHE A 71 -8.48 9.73 9.74
N VAL A 72 -9.68 9.75 9.14
CA VAL A 72 -10.79 8.89 9.54
C VAL A 72 -10.43 7.42 9.38
N GLY A 73 -9.86 7.02 8.23
CA GLY A 73 -9.43 5.65 7.97
C GLY A 73 -8.41 5.14 9.00
N TYR A 74 -7.44 5.98 9.36
CA TYR A 74 -6.48 5.69 10.42
C TYR A 74 -7.18 5.46 11.76
N MET A 75 -8.05 6.37 12.19
CA MET A 75 -8.76 6.26 13.47
C MET A 75 -9.66 5.02 13.54
N VAL A 76 -10.25 4.60 12.42
CA VAL A 76 -11.11 3.41 12.33
C VAL A 76 -10.33 2.11 12.50
N VAL A 77 -9.10 2.03 11.98
CA VAL A 77 -8.31 0.79 11.96
C VAL A 77 -7.33 0.70 13.15
N TRP A 78 -7.04 1.80 13.83
CA TRP A 78 -5.99 1.89 14.86
C TRP A 78 -6.16 0.93 16.06
N ASN A 79 -7.39 0.59 16.45
CA ASN A 79 -7.66 -0.21 17.66
C ASN A 79 -8.51 -1.45 17.37
N VAL A 80 -8.21 -2.15 16.28
CA VAL A 80 -8.89 -3.41 15.93
C VAL A 80 -8.31 -4.57 16.73
N LYS A 81 -9.17 -5.48 17.19
CA LYS A 81 -8.71 -6.67 17.95
C LYS A 81 -7.73 -7.50 17.09
N PRO A 82 -6.65 -8.06 17.64
CA PRO A 82 -5.67 -8.82 16.85
C PRO A 82 -6.26 -9.97 16.04
N ALA A 83 -7.29 -10.64 16.58
CA ALA A 83 -8.01 -11.71 15.89
C ALA A 83 -8.76 -11.25 14.61
N LEU A 84 -8.97 -9.95 14.46
CA LEU A 84 -9.71 -9.35 13.35
C LEU A 84 -8.80 -8.77 12.26
N HIS A 85 -7.47 -8.80 12.38
CA HIS A 85 -6.59 -8.29 11.32
C HIS A 85 -6.79 -9.03 9.99
N THR A 86 -6.93 -10.35 10.01
CA THR A 86 -7.16 -11.14 8.80
C THR A 86 -8.55 -10.89 8.18
N PRO A 87 -9.65 -10.90 8.96
CA PRO A 87 -10.96 -10.44 8.47
C PRO A 87 -10.93 -9.00 7.93
N LEU A 88 -10.21 -8.10 8.59
CA LEU A 88 -10.11 -6.70 8.19
C LEU A 88 -9.36 -6.54 6.87
N MET A 89 -8.28 -7.29 6.68
CA MET A 89 -7.58 -7.36 5.40
C MET A 89 -8.54 -7.78 4.27
N SER A 90 -9.36 -8.82 4.51
CA SER A 90 -10.37 -9.27 3.55
C SER A 90 -11.44 -8.22 3.26
N VAL A 91 -11.92 -7.50 4.28
CA VAL A 91 -12.87 -6.38 4.11
C VAL A 91 -12.26 -5.25 3.29
N THR A 92 -11.04 -4.84 3.59
CA THR A 92 -10.38 -3.76 2.84
C THR A 92 -10.15 -4.12 1.37
N ASN A 93 -9.91 -5.41 1.08
CA ASN A 93 -9.88 -5.91 -0.28
C ASN A 93 -11.26 -5.75 -0.95
N ALA A 94 -12.35 -6.15 -0.29
CA ALA A 94 -13.70 -5.98 -0.83
C ALA A 94 -14.08 -4.49 -1.06
N ILE A 95 -13.71 -3.60 -0.13
CA ILE A 95 -13.97 -2.16 -0.23
C ILE A 95 -13.20 -1.52 -1.40
N SER A 96 -12.03 -2.05 -1.76
CA SER A 96 -11.26 -1.57 -2.91
C SER A 96 -12.04 -1.65 -4.24
N SER A 97 -13.14 -2.43 -4.27
CA SER A 97 -14.08 -2.50 -5.39
C SER A 97 -14.84 -1.19 -5.68
N ILE A 98 -14.58 -0.10 -4.95
CA ILE A 98 -15.03 1.26 -5.30
C ILE A 98 -14.63 1.67 -6.73
N ILE A 99 -13.62 1.02 -7.31
CA ILE A 99 -13.21 1.11 -8.71
C ILE A 99 -14.40 0.94 -9.68
N ALA A 100 -15.44 0.18 -9.30
CA ALA A 100 -16.65 0.00 -10.11
C ALA A 100 -17.30 1.33 -10.49
N ILE A 101 -17.28 2.33 -9.61
CA ILE A 101 -17.83 3.67 -9.91
C ILE A 101 -17.05 4.31 -11.06
N GLY A 102 -15.72 4.21 -11.04
CA GLY A 102 -14.87 4.70 -12.11
C GLY A 102 -15.15 4.01 -13.45
N ALA A 103 -15.35 2.69 -13.44
CA ALA A 103 -15.72 1.92 -14.63
C ALA A 103 -17.10 2.32 -15.18
N LEU A 104 -18.10 2.52 -14.31
CA LEU A 104 -19.46 2.91 -14.71
C LEU A 104 -19.50 4.28 -15.37
N VAL A 105 -18.74 5.26 -14.85
CA VAL A 105 -18.61 6.60 -15.45
C VAL A 105 -18.00 6.53 -16.86
N GLN A 106 -17.19 5.50 -17.15
CA GLN A 106 -16.56 5.33 -18.45
C GLN A 106 -17.44 4.60 -19.48
N ILE A 107 -18.38 3.74 -19.02
CA ILE A 107 -19.33 3.03 -19.88
C ILE A 107 -20.37 3.99 -20.46
N SER A 108 -20.90 4.89 -19.63
CA SER A 108 -21.87 5.91 -20.05
C SER A 108 -21.31 7.30 -19.72
N PRO A 109 -20.44 7.85 -20.57
CA PRO A 109 -19.85 9.15 -20.31
C PRO A 109 -20.92 10.24 -20.41
N MET A 110 -21.09 11.01 -19.33
CA MET A 110 -22.05 12.13 -19.28
C MET A 110 -21.66 13.34 -20.16
N ALA A 111 -20.43 13.38 -20.70
CA ALA A 111 -19.95 14.42 -21.60
C ALA A 111 -18.92 13.89 -22.61
N ASN A 112 -18.88 14.47 -23.81
CA ASN A 112 -17.91 14.20 -24.90
C ASN A 112 -17.91 12.76 -25.48
N ALA A 113 -19.06 12.27 -25.92
CA ALA A 113 -19.17 10.97 -26.61
C ALA A 113 -18.58 10.94 -28.04
N ALA A 114 -18.40 12.10 -28.69
CA ALA A 114 -18.11 12.18 -30.12
C ALA A 114 -16.63 12.06 -30.53
N ALA A 115 -15.67 12.33 -29.62
CA ALA A 115 -14.24 12.44 -29.95
C ALA A 115 -13.34 11.37 -29.29
N ARG A 116 -13.93 10.31 -28.74
CA ARG A 116 -13.25 9.31 -27.92
C ARG A 116 -13.27 7.94 -28.62
N PRO A 117 -12.20 7.11 -28.49
CA PRO A 117 -12.24 5.72 -28.95
C PRO A 117 -13.24 4.91 -28.11
N ASN A 118 -14.52 5.02 -28.48
CA ASN A 118 -15.65 4.59 -27.67
C ASN A 118 -15.62 3.07 -27.45
N THR A 119 -15.33 2.30 -28.50
CA THR A 119 -15.30 0.84 -28.44
C THR A 119 -14.24 0.30 -27.49
N LEU A 120 -12.99 0.77 -27.60
CA LEU A 120 -11.90 0.31 -26.74
C LEU A 120 -12.19 0.61 -25.28
N ILE A 121 -12.71 1.80 -24.97
CA ILE A 121 -12.91 2.17 -23.58
C ILE A 121 -14.14 1.47 -22.99
N ILE A 122 -15.19 1.23 -23.78
CA ILE A 122 -16.32 0.37 -23.34
C ILE A 122 -15.83 -1.05 -23.06
N VAL A 123 -14.96 -1.62 -23.90
CA VAL A 123 -14.39 -2.95 -23.67
C VAL A 123 -13.55 -2.96 -22.39
N LEU A 124 -12.66 -1.99 -22.20
CA LEU A 124 -11.83 -1.92 -20.99
C LEU A 124 -12.68 -1.68 -19.73
N ALA A 125 -13.68 -0.81 -19.81
CA ALA A 125 -14.55 -0.49 -18.68
C ALA A 125 -15.47 -1.67 -18.32
N SER A 126 -16.00 -2.41 -19.31
CA SER A 126 -16.76 -3.62 -19.06
C SER A 126 -15.90 -4.73 -18.45
N LEU A 127 -14.67 -4.94 -18.94
CA LEU A 127 -13.72 -5.85 -18.32
C LEU A 127 -13.38 -5.44 -16.88
N ALA A 128 -13.13 -4.15 -16.64
CA ALA A 128 -12.88 -3.62 -15.30
C ALA A 128 -14.09 -3.88 -14.38
N LEU A 129 -15.32 -3.74 -14.87
CA LEU A 129 -16.53 -4.02 -14.10
C LEU A 129 -16.64 -5.50 -13.72
N VAL A 130 -16.32 -6.42 -14.65
CA VAL A 130 -16.29 -7.86 -14.38
C VAL A 130 -15.26 -8.19 -13.31
N LEU A 131 -14.03 -7.71 -13.46
CA LEU A 131 -12.95 -7.95 -12.48
C LEU A 131 -13.30 -7.35 -11.11
N THR A 132 -13.88 -6.15 -11.11
CA THR A 132 -14.32 -5.49 -9.87
C THR A 132 -15.45 -6.26 -9.20
N ALA A 133 -16.42 -6.78 -9.96
CA ALA A 133 -17.48 -7.61 -9.43
C ALA A 133 -16.92 -8.88 -8.75
N ILE A 134 -15.95 -9.55 -9.38
CA ILE A 134 -15.28 -10.72 -8.79
C ILE A 134 -14.61 -10.35 -7.46
N ASN A 135 -13.88 -9.23 -7.42
CA ASN A 135 -13.24 -8.74 -6.18
C ASN A 135 -14.29 -8.44 -5.09
N MET A 136 -15.38 -7.76 -5.45
CA MET A 136 -16.46 -7.39 -4.54
C MET A 136 -17.11 -8.62 -3.92
N PHE A 137 -17.63 -9.53 -4.76
CA PHE A 137 -18.33 -10.73 -4.30
C PHE A 137 -17.38 -11.69 -3.56
N GLY A 138 -16.18 -11.92 -4.10
CA GLY A 138 -15.19 -12.79 -3.48
C GLY A 138 -14.73 -12.24 -2.12
N GLY A 139 -14.40 -10.95 -2.05
CA GLY A 139 -13.97 -10.29 -0.82
C GLY A 139 -15.03 -10.32 0.27
N PHE A 140 -16.30 -10.02 -0.06
CA PHE A 140 -17.38 -10.09 0.92
C PHE A 140 -17.73 -11.52 1.33
N ALA A 141 -17.74 -12.49 0.40
CA ALA A 141 -18.02 -13.88 0.73
C ALA A 141 -16.97 -14.49 1.67
N VAL A 142 -15.68 -14.24 1.41
CA VAL A 142 -14.58 -14.70 2.28
C VAL A 142 -14.67 -14.03 3.65
N THR A 143 -14.92 -12.71 3.68
CA THR A 143 -15.11 -11.98 4.94
C THR A 143 -16.25 -12.57 5.76
N GLN A 144 -17.41 -12.82 5.15
CA GLN A 144 -18.57 -13.40 5.84
C GLN A 144 -18.22 -14.78 6.43
N ARG A 145 -17.53 -15.63 5.67
CA ARG A 145 -17.05 -16.92 6.17
C ARG A 145 -16.09 -16.77 7.34
N MET A 146 -15.18 -15.79 7.29
CA MET A 146 -14.24 -15.51 8.38
C MET A 146 -14.95 -15.01 9.64
N LEU A 147 -15.90 -14.09 9.51
CA LEU A 147 -16.65 -13.55 10.63
C LEU A 147 -17.62 -14.58 11.23
N ALA A 148 -18.16 -15.49 10.43
CA ALA A 148 -19.02 -16.57 10.91
C ALA A 148 -18.30 -17.51 11.89
N MET A 149 -16.98 -17.67 11.78
CA MET A 149 -16.17 -18.48 12.72
C MET A 149 -16.07 -17.85 14.12
N PHE A 150 -16.44 -16.58 14.29
CA PHE A 150 -16.48 -15.89 15.58
C PHE A 150 -17.88 -15.81 16.19
N ARG A 151 -18.91 -16.28 15.47
CA ARG A 151 -20.29 -16.35 16.00
C ARG A 151 -20.41 -17.65 16.79
N LYS A 152 -20.76 -17.54 18.07
CA LYS A 152 -21.19 -18.69 18.90
C LYS A 152 -22.61 -19.10 18.52
#